data_AF-A0A4Q4WUX9-F1
#
_entry.id   AF-A0A4Q4WUX9-F1
#
_cell.length_a   1.000
_cell.length_b   1.000
_cell.length_c   1.000
_cell.angle_alpha   90.00
_cell.angle_beta   90.00
_cell.angle_gamma   90.00
#
_symmetry.space_group_name_H-M   'P 1'
#
loop_
_entity.id
_entity.type
_entity.pdbx_description
1 polymer ?
#
loop_
_entity_poly.entity_id
_entity_poly.type
_entity_poly.pdbx_seq_one_letter_code
_entity_poly.pdbx_strand_id
1 'polypeptide(L)'
;MSGDVFGNGMLLSRHIRLLAAFDHRHIFLDPSPDAATSFAERERLFNLPRSSWADYDRALISPGGGVFPRTVKSIPLTPEVRAMLDVTATEMAPNDLLHAILKAPADLLYNGGIGTYIKASTETHAQVGDRANDGLRVNGAELRCKVVAEGGNLGCTQLGRIEYAQHGGRINTDAIDNSAGVDCSDHEVNIKILLGLVVADGEMTLKQRNTLLAEMTDEVGELVLRDNYFQTQALSLARTRTALWLDPEARLMRHLERSGRLNRAIEFLPADEEIDVRRASGGGLTTPERAVLMAYSKMWLYDVLLGSDLPDQPFVADGLPAYFPRPLHTRCATSIPRHTLRREILATMHANALVNRAGVTFVHRMAEETGAEPLAVVWASLVARAVYRLDALPVHLAGAIA
;
A
#
# COMPACT_ATOMS: atom_id res chain seq x y z
N MET A 1 -5.98 -11.05 18.18
CA MET A 1 -4.92 -11.67 17.37
C MET A 1 -3.60 -10.88 17.44
N SER A 2 -3.21 -10.41 18.63
CA SER A 2 -1.91 -9.74 18.85
C SER A 2 -1.60 -8.51 17.99
N GLY A 3 -2.63 -7.77 17.53
CA GLY A 3 -2.47 -6.51 16.78
C GLY A 3 -3.65 -6.24 15.85
N ASP A 4 -4.03 -4.97 15.74
CA ASP A 4 -5.22 -4.56 14.97
C ASP A 4 -4.98 -4.66 13.46
N VAL A 5 -3.78 -4.32 12.97
CA VAL A 5 -3.44 -4.38 11.53
C VAL A 5 -3.57 -5.81 11.01
N PHE A 6 -2.88 -6.75 11.67
CA PHE A 6 -2.99 -8.17 11.33
C PHE A 6 -4.43 -8.67 11.49
N GLY A 7 -5.10 -8.33 12.59
CA GLY A 7 -6.46 -8.77 12.86
C GLY A 7 -7.46 -8.34 11.80
N ASN A 8 -7.45 -7.04 11.43
CA ASN A 8 -8.29 -6.51 10.36
C ASN A 8 -8.01 -7.23 9.03
N GLY A 9 -6.74 -7.38 8.65
CA GLY A 9 -6.36 -8.08 7.41
C GLY A 9 -6.88 -9.51 7.35
N MET A 10 -6.86 -10.24 8.48
CA MET A 10 -7.35 -11.61 8.55
C MET A 10 -8.88 -11.76 8.47
N LEU A 11 -9.62 -10.65 8.63
CA LEU A 11 -11.09 -10.62 8.52
C LEU A 11 -11.61 -10.10 7.17
N LEU A 12 -10.72 -9.62 6.29
CA LEU A 12 -11.10 -9.13 4.96
C LEU A 12 -11.56 -10.23 3.99
N SER A 13 -11.30 -11.50 4.31
CA SER A 13 -11.75 -12.62 3.47
C SER A 13 -12.07 -13.87 4.29
N ARG A 14 -13.24 -14.45 3.99
CA ARG A 14 -13.70 -15.73 4.53
C ARG A 14 -12.98 -16.94 3.93
N HIS A 15 -12.13 -16.72 2.93
CA HIS A 15 -11.39 -17.78 2.23
C HIS A 15 -9.94 -17.91 2.69
N ILE A 16 -9.48 -17.08 3.65
CA ILE A 16 -8.14 -17.18 4.19
C ILE A 16 -7.98 -18.49 4.97
N ARG A 17 -7.00 -19.28 4.53
CA ARG A 17 -6.46 -20.47 5.21
C ARG A 17 -5.15 -20.06 5.89
N LEU A 18 -5.24 -19.63 7.15
CA LEU A 18 -4.08 -19.13 7.89
C LEU A 18 -3.18 -20.30 8.31
N LEU A 19 -2.06 -20.48 7.61
CA LEU A 19 -1.12 -21.59 7.84
C LEU A 19 -0.21 -21.37 9.06
N ALA A 20 0.29 -20.16 9.20
CA ALA A 20 1.19 -19.79 10.29
C ALA A 20 1.02 -18.32 10.65
N ALA A 21 1.24 -18.00 11.92
CA ALA A 21 1.35 -16.63 12.41
C ALA A 21 2.28 -16.57 13.62
N PHE A 22 2.88 -15.42 13.88
CA PHE A 22 3.72 -15.24 15.06
C PHE A 22 3.64 -13.83 15.61
N ASP A 23 3.88 -13.69 16.92
CA ASP A 23 4.07 -12.41 17.58
C ASP A 23 5.31 -12.48 18.50
N HIS A 24 5.44 -11.53 19.43
CA HIS A 24 6.53 -11.54 20.42
C HIS A 24 6.40 -12.68 21.47
N ARG A 25 5.27 -13.40 21.53
CA ARG A 25 4.96 -14.41 22.56
C ARG A 25 4.82 -15.82 22.01
N HIS A 26 4.19 -15.98 20.85
CA HIS A 26 3.71 -17.26 20.35
C HIS A 26 3.98 -17.46 18.86
N ILE A 27 4.04 -18.72 18.46
CA ILE A 27 4.01 -19.20 17.08
C ILE A 27 2.74 -20.06 16.94
N PHE A 28 1.87 -19.68 16.03
CA PHE A 28 0.67 -20.42 15.61
C PHE A 28 0.99 -21.19 14.33
N LEU A 29 0.62 -22.47 14.28
CA LEU A 29 0.74 -23.35 13.12
C LEU A 29 -0.56 -24.13 12.92
N ASP A 30 -1.06 -24.13 11.68
CA ASP A 30 -2.22 -24.93 11.27
C ASP A 30 -1.95 -25.51 9.87
N PRO A 31 -1.59 -26.80 9.74
CA PRO A 31 -1.18 -27.38 8.45
C PRO A 31 -2.30 -27.52 7.42
N SER A 32 -3.55 -27.58 7.85
CA SER A 32 -4.71 -27.70 6.97
C SER A 32 -5.97 -27.05 7.56
N PRO A 33 -6.00 -25.72 7.74
CA PRO A 33 -7.13 -25.00 8.31
C PRO A 33 -8.36 -25.11 7.41
N ASP A 34 -9.53 -25.26 8.03
CA ASP A 34 -10.82 -25.02 7.37
C ASP A 34 -11.12 -23.52 7.32
N ALA A 35 -11.36 -22.98 6.13
CA ALA A 35 -11.47 -21.54 5.94
C ALA A 35 -12.68 -20.93 6.67
N ALA A 36 -13.83 -21.61 6.65
CA ALA A 36 -15.07 -21.11 7.25
C ALA A 36 -15.00 -21.12 8.79
N THR A 37 -14.58 -22.25 9.36
CA THR A 37 -14.50 -22.45 10.81
C THR A 37 -13.40 -21.58 11.42
N SER A 38 -12.22 -21.53 10.77
CA SER A 38 -11.12 -20.68 11.24
C SER A 38 -11.43 -19.19 11.09
N PHE A 39 -12.25 -18.77 10.11
CA PHE A 39 -12.70 -17.38 10.02
C PHE A 39 -13.54 -16.98 11.24
N ALA A 40 -14.53 -17.80 11.61
CA ALA A 40 -15.38 -17.52 12.77
C ALA A 40 -14.54 -17.42 14.06
N GLU A 41 -13.53 -18.27 14.21
CA GLU A 41 -12.62 -18.22 15.35
C GLU A 41 -11.71 -16.98 15.34
N ARG A 42 -11.18 -16.58 14.18
CA ARG A 42 -10.44 -15.31 14.04
C ARG A 42 -11.31 -14.11 14.38
N GLU A 43 -12.58 -14.09 13.95
CA GLU A 43 -13.54 -13.03 14.26
C GLU A 43 -13.83 -12.98 15.77
N ARG A 44 -14.07 -14.12 16.41
CA ARG A 44 -14.21 -14.21 17.88
C ARG A 44 -12.97 -13.65 18.57
N LEU A 45 -11.78 -14.08 18.15
CA LEU A 45 -10.50 -13.69 18.73
C LEU A 45 -10.19 -12.19 18.52
N PHE A 46 -10.65 -11.60 17.41
CA PHE A 46 -10.56 -10.17 17.14
C PHE A 46 -11.39 -9.35 18.12
N ASN A 47 -12.64 -9.78 18.36
CA ASN A 47 -13.62 -9.05 19.17
C ASN A 47 -13.40 -9.16 20.69
N LEU A 48 -12.41 -9.95 21.14
CA LEU A 48 -12.03 -10.00 22.54
C LEU A 48 -11.35 -8.68 22.97
N PRO A 49 -11.63 -8.15 24.17
CA PRO A 49 -11.01 -6.90 24.66
C PRO A 49 -9.48 -6.95 24.70
N ARG A 50 -8.92 -8.13 24.96
CA ARG A 50 -7.49 -8.45 24.82
C ARG A 50 -7.39 -9.88 24.32
N SER A 51 -6.54 -10.12 23.33
CA SER A 51 -6.31 -11.45 22.81
C SER A 51 -4.88 -11.71 22.38
N SER A 52 -4.52 -12.98 22.42
CA SER A 52 -3.26 -13.56 21.99
C SER A 52 -3.54 -14.85 21.21
N TRP A 53 -2.51 -15.41 20.57
CA TRP A 53 -2.64 -16.72 19.95
C TRP A 53 -2.96 -17.83 20.95
N ALA A 54 -2.66 -17.68 22.24
CA ALA A 54 -3.02 -18.66 23.25
C ALA A 54 -4.53 -18.73 23.51
N ASP A 55 -5.29 -17.70 23.13
CA ASP A 55 -6.74 -17.67 23.27
C ASP A 55 -7.47 -18.31 22.07
N TYR A 56 -6.73 -18.75 21.03
CA TYR A 56 -7.30 -19.47 19.89
C TYR A 56 -7.74 -20.87 20.33
N ASP A 57 -8.96 -21.27 19.94
CA ASP A 57 -9.48 -22.60 20.26
C ASP A 57 -8.67 -23.69 19.57
N ARG A 58 -7.89 -24.42 20.37
CA ARG A 58 -7.02 -25.51 19.90
C ARG A 58 -7.78 -26.66 19.27
N ALA A 59 -9.06 -26.86 19.61
CA ALA A 59 -9.88 -27.90 19.01
C ALA A 59 -10.19 -27.62 17.52
N LEU A 60 -10.04 -26.37 17.08
CA LEU A 60 -10.27 -25.95 15.69
C LEU A 60 -8.99 -25.96 14.84
N ILE A 61 -7.82 -26.20 15.44
CA ILE A 61 -6.55 -26.33 14.73
C ILE A 61 -6.47 -27.73 14.13
N SER A 62 -6.07 -27.84 12.86
CA SER A 62 -5.99 -29.14 12.20
C SER A 62 -4.94 -30.06 12.85
N PRO A 63 -5.07 -31.40 12.69
CA PRO A 63 -4.13 -32.36 13.26
C PRO A 63 -2.67 -32.01 12.94
N GLY A 64 -1.83 -32.06 13.97
CA GLY A 64 -0.42 -31.75 13.87
C GLY A 64 -0.05 -30.27 14.07
N GLY A 65 -1.03 -29.36 14.02
CA GLY A 65 -0.83 -27.94 14.33
C GLY A 65 -0.80 -27.62 15.83
N GLY A 66 -0.65 -26.35 16.16
CA GLY A 66 -0.70 -25.88 17.54
C GLY A 66 -0.25 -24.45 17.75
N VAL A 67 -0.28 -24.04 19.02
CA VAL A 67 0.23 -22.75 19.49
C VAL A 67 1.36 -22.98 20.49
N PHE A 68 2.52 -22.45 20.17
CA PHE A 68 3.78 -22.69 20.87
C PHE A 68 4.34 -21.37 21.43
N PRO A 69 4.72 -21.31 22.73
CA PRO A 69 5.41 -20.14 23.28
C PRO A 69 6.80 -19.98 22.67
N ARG A 70 7.21 -18.75 22.34
CA ARG A 70 8.56 -18.45 21.83
C ARG A 70 9.67 -18.62 22.87
N THR A 71 9.31 -18.83 24.14
CA THR A 71 10.26 -19.03 25.26
C THR A 71 10.75 -20.47 25.39
N VAL A 72 10.16 -21.42 24.65
CA VAL A 72 10.61 -22.82 24.66
C VAL A 72 11.95 -22.96 23.92
N LYS A 73 12.76 -23.96 24.29
CA LYS A 73 14.05 -24.21 23.63
C LYS A 73 13.91 -24.82 22.24
N SER A 74 12.89 -25.66 22.06
CA SER A 74 12.63 -26.41 20.84
C SER A 74 11.14 -26.66 20.70
N ILE A 75 10.65 -26.68 19.46
CA ILE A 75 9.28 -27.00 19.08
C ILE A 75 9.34 -28.27 18.20
N PRO A 76 8.73 -29.39 18.63
CA PRO A 76 8.65 -30.57 17.78
C PRO A 76 7.73 -30.30 16.57
N LEU A 77 8.17 -30.72 15.39
CA LEU A 77 7.45 -30.56 14.14
C LEU A 77 6.84 -31.89 13.71
N THR A 78 5.51 -31.90 13.62
CA THR A 78 4.74 -33.04 13.14
C THR A 78 4.95 -33.25 11.63
N PRO A 79 4.70 -34.46 11.09
CA PRO A 79 4.80 -34.70 9.65
C PRO A 79 3.99 -33.69 8.81
N GLU A 80 2.81 -33.30 9.28
CA GLU A 80 1.91 -32.35 8.62
C GLU A 80 2.51 -30.94 8.57
N VAL A 81 3.03 -30.44 9.70
CA VAL A 81 3.70 -29.13 9.76
C VAL A 81 4.98 -29.10 8.93
N ARG A 82 5.75 -30.19 8.95
CA ARG A 82 6.96 -30.32 8.12
C ARG A 82 6.64 -30.27 6.63
N ALA A 83 5.56 -30.93 6.20
CA ALA A 83 5.09 -30.88 4.82
C ALA A 83 4.60 -29.48 4.44
N MET A 84 3.84 -28.81 5.31
CA MET A 84 3.37 -27.43 5.10
C MET A 84 4.53 -26.44 4.94
N LEU A 85 5.54 -26.52 5.80
CA LEU A 85 6.71 -25.63 5.76
C LEU A 85 7.76 -26.05 4.73
N ASP A 86 7.63 -27.26 4.17
CA ASP A 86 8.60 -27.90 3.28
C ASP A 86 10.00 -28.02 3.92
N VAL A 87 10.06 -28.64 5.10
CA VAL A 87 11.28 -28.83 5.89
C VAL A 87 11.47 -30.28 6.32
N THR A 88 12.73 -30.68 6.52
CA THR A 88 13.07 -32.06 6.94
C THR A 88 13.26 -32.20 8.44
N ALA A 89 13.62 -31.15 9.17
CA ALA A 89 13.85 -31.19 10.61
C ALA A 89 12.61 -31.67 11.38
N THR A 90 12.83 -32.45 12.44
CA THR A 90 11.76 -32.97 13.31
C THR A 90 11.50 -32.08 14.52
N GLU A 91 12.38 -31.11 14.77
CA GLU A 91 12.21 -30.08 15.79
C GLU A 91 13.05 -28.84 15.40
N MET A 92 12.65 -27.66 15.88
CA MET A 92 13.37 -26.41 15.63
C MET A 92 13.32 -25.49 16.86
N ALA A 93 14.37 -24.70 17.08
CA ALA A 93 14.28 -23.58 18.00
C ALA A 93 13.29 -22.52 17.43
N PRO A 94 12.64 -21.71 18.28
CA PRO A 94 11.63 -20.75 17.81
C PRO A 94 12.10 -19.81 16.70
N ASN A 95 13.31 -19.26 16.79
CA ASN A 95 13.82 -18.35 15.73
C ASN A 95 14.09 -19.09 14.41
N ASP A 96 14.59 -20.32 14.46
CA ASP A 96 14.78 -21.16 13.27
C ASP A 96 13.43 -21.48 12.61
N LEU A 97 12.41 -21.73 13.42
CA LEU A 97 11.05 -21.96 12.94
C LEU A 97 10.46 -20.69 12.30
N LEU A 98 10.68 -19.50 12.88
CA LEU A 98 10.25 -18.24 12.25
C LEU A 98 10.95 -18.01 10.91
N HIS A 99 12.25 -18.29 10.84
CA HIS A 99 13.00 -18.24 9.58
C HIS A 99 12.44 -19.22 8.54
N ALA A 100 12.06 -20.43 8.95
CA ALA A 100 11.41 -21.41 8.08
C ALA A 100 10.01 -20.97 7.63
N ILE A 101 9.20 -20.37 8.52
CA ILE A 101 7.87 -19.83 8.19
C ILE A 101 7.96 -18.74 7.12
N LEU A 102 8.93 -17.82 7.23
CA LEU A 102 9.13 -16.77 6.22
C LEU A 102 9.47 -17.34 4.83
N LYS A 103 10.11 -18.51 4.78
CA LYS A 103 10.50 -19.21 3.54
C LYS A 103 9.49 -20.26 3.08
N ALA A 104 8.41 -20.47 3.82
CA ALA A 104 7.44 -21.51 3.52
C ALA A 104 6.69 -21.21 2.20
N PRO A 105 6.32 -22.25 1.43
CA PRO A 105 5.46 -22.06 0.26
C PRO A 105 4.06 -21.59 0.71
N ALA A 106 3.60 -20.45 0.20
CA ALA A 106 2.29 -19.88 0.50
C ALA A 106 1.77 -19.00 -0.64
N ASP A 107 0.49 -18.63 -0.60
CA ASP A 107 -0.04 -17.63 -1.55
C ASP A 107 0.30 -16.20 -1.11
N LEU A 108 0.18 -15.91 0.19
CA LEU A 108 0.32 -14.57 0.75
C LEU A 108 1.17 -14.60 2.02
N LEU A 109 2.18 -13.74 2.08
CA LEU A 109 2.82 -13.32 3.32
C LEU A 109 2.28 -11.93 3.69
N TYR A 110 1.59 -11.82 4.83
CA TYR A 110 1.04 -10.56 5.32
C TYR A 110 1.84 -10.07 6.53
N ASN A 111 2.54 -8.95 6.39
CA ASN A 111 3.21 -8.31 7.51
C ASN A 111 2.26 -7.34 8.21
N GLY A 112 1.71 -7.73 9.35
CA GLY A 112 0.92 -6.86 10.23
C GLY A 112 1.62 -6.48 11.54
N GLY A 113 2.94 -6.69 11.62
CA GLY A 113 3.74 -6.49 12.82
C GLY A 113 4.77 -5.39 12.69
N ILE A 114 5.64 -5.30 13.70
CA ILE A 114 6.78 -4.36 13.75
C ILE A 114 8.06 -5.16 13.57
N GLY A 115 8.90 -4.74 12.64
CA GLY A 115 10.22 -5.31 12.41
C GLY A 115 10.50 -5.53 10.93
N THR A 116 11.79 -5.62 10.59
CA THR A 116 12.25 -5.85 9.23
C THR A 116 12.71 -7.30 9.08
N TYR A 117 11.86 -8.10 8.47
CA TYR A 117 11.97 -9.55 8.31
C TYR A 117 12.65 -9.97 7.01
N ILE A 118 12.66 -9.08 6.02
CA ILE A 118 13.16 -9.36 4.67
C ILE A 118 14.17 -8.29 4.27
N LYS A 119 15.31 -8.69 3.74
CA LYS A 119 16.34 -7.82 3.14
C LYS A 119 16.80 -8.35 1.79
N ALA A 120 17.63 -7.61 1.06
CA ALA A 120 18.35 -8.20 -0.08
C ALA A 120 19.52 -9.07 0.39
N SER A 121 19.93 -10.02 -0.44
CA SER A 121 21.16 -10.80 -0.25
C SER A 121 22.42 -9.92 -0.22
N THR A 122 22.38 -8.76 -0.89
CA THR A 122 23.46 -7.76 -0.90
C THR A 122 23.54 -6.92 0.38
N GLU A 123 22.55 -7.00 1.25
CA GLU A 123 22.56 -6.29 2.53
C GLU A 123 23.03 -7.21 3.66
N THR A 124 23.83 -6.68 4.57
CA THR A 124 24.14 -7.34 5.85
C THR A 124 23.01 -7.10 6.85
N HIS A 125 22.87 -7.99 7.83
CA HIS A 125 21.88 -7.78 8.90
C HIS A 125 22.10 -6.46 9.65
N ALA A 126 23.37 -6.07 9.88
CA ALA A 126 23.73 -4.84 10.56
C ALA A 126 23.27 -3.57 9.83
N GLN A 127 23.25 -3.58 8.48
CA GLN A 127 22.78 -2.44 7.67
C GLN A 127 21.27 -2.19 7.81
N VAL A 128 20.49 -3.23 8.13
CA VAL A 128 19.03 -3.11 8.29
C VAL A 128 18.64 -2.33 9.55
N GLY A 129 19.48 -2.37 10.60
CA GLY A 129 19.24 -1.60 11.83
C GLY A 129 18.25 -2.23 12.82
N ASP A 130 17.70 -3.41 12.53
CA ASP A 130 16.76 -4.12 13.40
C ASP A 130 17.37 -5.41 13.99
N ARG A 131 18.14 -5.25 15.07
CA ARG A 131 18.87 -6.37 15.70
C ARG A 131 17.96 -7.47 16.25
N ALA A 132 16.72 -7.14 16.61
CA ALA A 132 15.80 -8.10 17.21
C ALA A 132 15.39 -9.21 16.23
N ASN A 133 15.43 -8.90 14.92
CA ASN A 133 15.06 -9.83 13.86
C ASN A 133 16.27 -10.39 13.09
N ASP A 134 17.52 -10.05 13.45
CA ASP A 134 18.72 -10.52 12.73
C ASP A 134 18.76 -12.04 12.59
N GLY A 135 18.48 -12.77 13.67
CA GLY A 135 18.54 -14.24 13.70
C GLY A 135 17.42 -14.97 12.97
N LEU A 136 16.37 -14.26 12.52
CA LEU A 136 15.24 -14.86 11.79
C LEU A 136 15.05 -14.27 10.39
N ARG A 137 15.69 -13.13 10.07
CA ARG A 137 15.56 -12.40 8.81
C ARG A 137 16.00 -13.27 7.63
N VAL A 138 15.28 -13.13 6.51
CA VAL A 138 15.52 -13.85 5.26
C VAL A 138 15.86 -12.87 4.13
N ASN A 139 16.40 -13.38 3.03
CA ASN A 139 16.56 -12.60 1.81
C ASN A 139 15.29 -12.64 0.96
N GLY A 140 15.04 -11.58 0.17
CA GLY A 140 13.90 -11.50 -0.74
C GLY A 140 13.89 -12.63 -1.77
N ALA A 141 15.06 -13.05 -2.25
CA ALA A 141 15.23 -14.19 -3.16
C ALA A 141 14.85 -15.56 -2.55
N GLU A 142 14.77 -15.66 -1.22
CA GLU A 142 14.42 -16.89 -0.51
C GLU A 142 12.91 -17.04 -0.25
N LEU A 143 12.14 -15.98 -0.50
CA LEU A 143 10.69 -16.01 -0.33
C LEU A 143 10.04 -16.88 -1.40
N ARG A 144 9.16 -17.77 -0.95
CA ARG A 144 8.39 -18.68 -1.81
C ARG A 144 6.91 -18.34 -1.88
N CYS A 145 6.48 -17.28 -1.19
CA CYS A 145 5.11 -16.79 -1.30
C CYS A 145 4.88 -16.13 -2.67
N LYS A 146 3.64 -16.13 -3.18
CA LYS A 146 3.30 -15.47 -4.45
C LYS A 146 3.15 -13.95 -4.30
N VAL A 147 2.65 -13.51 -3.15
CA VAL A 147 2.39 -12.11 -2.84
C VAL A 147 2.91 -11.79 -1.44
N VAL A 148 3.51 -10.62 -1.28
CA VAL A 148 3.77 -10.00 0.02
C VAL A 148 2.91 -8.75 0.13
N ALA A 149 2.23 -8.58 1.26
CA ALA A 149 1.49 -7.38 1.59
C ALA A 149 2.00 -6.79 2.91
N GLU A 150 2.35 -5.51 2.91
CA GLU A 150 2.87 -4.82 4.09
C GLU A 150 1.79 -3.93 4.73
N GLY A 151 1.03 -4.50 5.67
CA GLY A 151 0.11 -3.73 6.50
C GLY A 151 0.84 -2.87 7.56
N GLY A 152 1.97 -3.36 8.07
CA GLY A 152 2.88 -2.60 8.93
C GLY A 152 3.96 -1.86 8.13
N ASN A 153 4.73 -1.00 8.80
CA ASN A 153 5.86 -0.29 8.19
C ASN A 153 7.13 -1.13 8.22
N LEU A 154 7.91 -1.04 7.14
CA LEU A 154 9.28 -1.57 7.01
C LEU A 154 9.41 -3.07 7.31
N GLY A 155 8.44 -3.88 6.87
CA GLY A 155 8.51 -5.35 6.90
C GLY A 155 9.67 -5.87 6.07
N CYS A 156 9.95 -5.18 4.98
CA CYS A 156 11.05 -5.42 4.06
C CYS A 156 11.92 -4.17 3.94
N THR A 157 13.23 -4.33 3.75
CA THR A 157 14.05 -3.24 3.20
C THR A 157 13.64 -2.98 1.76
N GLN A 158 13.91 -1.77 1.24
CA GLN A 158 13.61 -1.45 -0.15
C GLN A 158 14.32 -2.40 -1.13
N LEU A 159 15.60 -2.71 -0.89
CA LEU A 159 16.34 -3.67 -1.71
C LEU A 159 15.78 -5.09 -1.58
N GLY A 160 15.28 -5.50 -0.41
CA GLY A 160 14.61 -6.79 -0.22
C GLY A 160 13.31 -6.90 -1.02
N ARG A 161 12.52 -5.82 -1.11
CA ARG A 161 11.34 -5.77 -1.99
C ARG A 161 11.71 -5.93 -3.46
N ILE A 162 12.76 -5.22 -3.88
CA ILE A 162 13.27 -5.26 -5.26
C ILE A 162 13.76 -6.67 -5.60
N GLU A 163 14.56 -7.28 -4.74
CA GLU A 163 15.07 -8.64 -4.93
C GLU A 163 13.92 -9.65 -5.03
N TYR A 164 12.94 -9.61 -4.12
CA TYR A 164 11.76 -10.48 -4.19
C TYR A 164 10.97 -10.29 -5.48
N ALA A 165 10.74 -9.04 -5.91
CA ALA A 165 10.05 -8.74 -7.16
C ALA A 165 10.81 -9.23 -8.40
N GLN A 166 12.15 -9.14 -8.41
CA GLN A 166 12.98 -9.67 -9.48
C GLN A 166 12.92 -11.20 -9.58
N HIS A 167 12.64 -11.89 -8.46
CA HIS A 167 12.44 -13.34 -8.42
C HIS A 167 10.97 -13.76 -8.70
N GLY A 168 10.16 -12.86 -9.26
CA GLY A 168 8.79 -13.13 -9.70
C GLY A 168 7.72 -12.92 -8.61
N GLY A 169 8.13 -12.48 -7.42
CA GLY A 169 7.25 -12.09 -6.33
C GLY A 169 6.39 -10.87 -6.66
N ARG A 170 5.23 -10.75 -6.01
CA ARG A 170 4.35 -9.59 -6.15
C ARG A 170 4.33 -8.81 -4.84
N ILE A 171 4.83 -7.58 -4.89
CA ILE A 171 4.95 -6.71 -3.72
C ILE A 171 4.93 -5.24 -4.18
N ASN A 172 4.37 -4.36 -3.37
CA ASN A 172 4.52 -2.91 -3.53
C ASN A 172 5.56 -2.39 -2.51
N THR A 173 5.48 -1.13 -2.12
CA THR A 173 6.07 -0.66 -0.86
C THR A 173 4.98 -0.62 0.21
N ASP A 174 5.38 -0.67 1.48
CA ASP A 174 4.49 -0.39 2.62
C ASP A 174 3.69 0.91 2.45
N ALA A 175 4.32 1.98 1.95
CA ALA A 175 3.68 3.26 1.67
C ALA A 175 2.53 3.18 0.63
N ILE A 176 2.41 2.10 -0.13
CA ILE A 176 1.27 1.81 -1.00
C ILE A 176 0.27 0.89 -0.30
N ASP A 177 0.76 -0.15 0.37
CA ASP A 177 -0.10 -1.19 0.96
C ASP A 177 -0.84 -0.69 2.23
N ASN A 178 -0.28 0.28 2.95
CA ASN A 178 -0.83 0.82 4.20
C ASN A 178 -1.20 2.32 4.17
N SER A 179 -1.26 2.93 2.98
CA SER A 179 -1.53 4.38 2.83
C SER A 179 -2.90 4.83 3.34
N ALA A 180 -3.87 3.91 3.46
CA ALA A 180 -5.22 4.24 3.91
C ALA A 180 -5.27 4.96 5.27
N GLY A 181 -4.34 4.68 6.19
CA GLY A 181 -4.29 5.37 7.48
C GLY A 181 -3.97 6.86 7.37
N VAL A 182 -3.03 7.21 6.48
CA VAL A 182 -2.67 8.61 6.20
C VAL A 182 -3.79 9.32 5.44
N ASP A 183 -4.37 8.64 4.46
CA ASP A 183 -5.48 9.16 3.64
C ASP A 183 -6.75 9.44 4.49
N CYS A 184 -7.13 8.53 5.39
CA CYS A 184 -8.18 8.76 6.39
C CYS A 184 -7.91 10.03 7.22
N SER A 185 -6.65 10.23 7.62
CA SER A 185 -6.26 11.39 8.43
C SER A 185 -6.35 12.70 7.64
N ASP A 186 -5.99 12.68 6.35
CA ASP A 186 -6.13 13.84 5.45
C ASP A 186 -7.59 14.27 5.31
N HIS A 187 -8.48 13.31 5.00
CA HIS A 187 -9.92 13.56 4.95
C HIS A 187 -10.47 14.09 6.28
N GLU A 188 -10.11 13.47 7.40
CA GLU A 188 -10.57 13.88 8.72
C GLU A 188 -10.14 15.31 9.06
N VAL A 189 -8.88 15.67 8.78
CA VAL A 189 -8.34 17.02 9.04
C VAL A 189 -9.05 18.05 8.15
N ASN A 190 -9.19 17.80 6.85
CA ASN A 190 -9.84 18.73 5.94
C ASN A 190 -11.33 18.91 6.26
N ILE A 191 -12.03 17.85 6.65
CA ILE A 191 -13.41 17.96 7.14
C ILE A 191 -13.47 18.81 8.43
N LYS A 192 -12.55 18.62 9.36
CA LYS A 192 -12.50 19.42 10.60
C LYS A 192 -12.22 20.90 10.32
N ILE A 193 -11.35 21.22 9.36
CA ILE A 193 -11.08 22.59 8.93
C ILE A 193 -12.36 23.21 8.36
N LEU A 194 -13.03 22.51 7.44
CA LEU A 194 -14.31 22.95 6.86
C LEU A 194 -15.37 23.22 7.94
N LEU A 195 -15.62 22.24 8.81
CA LEU A 195 -16.63 22.37 9.86
C LEU A 195 -16.23 23.40 10.92
N GLY A 196 -14.94 23.65 11.12
CA GLY A 196 -14.43 24.74 11.95
C GLY A 196 -14.90 26.11 11.47
N LEU A 197 -14.94 26.33 10.14
CA LEU A 197 -15.48 27.56 9.54
C LEU A 197 -16.97 27.72 9.85
N VAL A 198 -17.76 26.64 9.69
CA VAL A 198 -19.21 26.65 9.94
C VAL A 198 -19.53 26.92 11.41
N VAL A 199 -18.72 26.36 12.32
CA VAL A 199 -18.85 26.61 13.76
C VAL A 199 -18.49 28.06 14.11
N ALA A 200 -17.44 28.60 13.50
CA ALA A 200 -17.02 29.98 13.72
C ALA A 200 -18.06 31.00 13.24
N ASP A 201 -18.77 30.69 12.15
CA ASP A 201 -19.87 31.51 11.62
C ASP A 201 -21.16 31.40 12.46
N GLY A 202 -21.18 30.53 13.47
CA GLY A 202 -22.33 30.33 14.36
C GLY A 202 -23.44 29.46 13.78
N GLU A 203 -23.22 28.85 12.61
CA GLU A 203 -24.20 28.01 11.91
C GLU A 203 -24.31 26.59 12.48
N MET A 204 -23.31 26.16 13.27
CA MET A 204 -23.25 24.83 13.87
C MET A 204 -22.61 24.86 15.27
N THR A 205 -23.15 24.07 16.21
CA THR A 205 -22.52 23.84 17.52
C THR A 205 -21.45 22.75 17.45
N LEU A 206 -20.50 22.75 18.39
CA LEU A 206 -19.49 21.68 18.50
C LEU A 206 -20.11 20.27 18.66
N LYS A 207 -21.27 20.17 19.32
CA LYS A 207 -21.99 18.89 19.48
C LYS A 207 -22.51 18.38 18.15
N GLN A 208 -23.16 19.24 17.37
CA GLN A 208 -23.65 18.90 16.02
C GLN A 208 -22.49 18.52 15.10
N ARG A 209 -21.35 19.23 15.19
CA ARG A 209 -20.12 18.92 14.45
C ARG A 209 -19.62 17.50 14.72
N ASN A 210 -19.54 17.11 15.99
CA ASN A 210 -19.07 15.77 16.36
C ASN A 210 -20.04 14.67 15.91
N THR A 211 -21.35 14.92 15.98
CA THR A 211 -22.36 14.00 15.44
C THR A 211 -22.19 13.84 13.93
N LEU A 212 -22.03 14.93 13.19
CA LEU A 212 -21.83 14.90 11.75
C LEU A 212 -20.54 14.17 11.35
N LEU A 213 -19.43 14.38 12.07
CA LEU A 213 -18.19 13.64 11.84
C LEU A 213 -18.41 12.12 11.94
N ALA A 214 -19.11 11.67 12.97
CA ALA A 214 -19.40 10.25 13.15
C ALA A 214 -20.31 9.69 12.04
N GLU A 215 -21.31 10.47 11.59
CA GLU A 215 -22.23 10.10 10.49
C GLU A 215 -21.51 9.83 9.16
N MET A 216 -20.33 10.43 8.93
CA MET A 216 -19.60 10.34 7.66
C MET A 216 -18.55 9.22 7.59
N THR A 217 -18.38 8.45 8.68
CA THR A 217 -17.29 7.46 8.81
C THR A 217 -17.22 6.50 7.62
N ASP A 218 -18.35 5.90 7.24
CA ASP A 218 -18.38 4.89 6.17
C ASP A 218 -18.03 5.50 4.80
N GLU A 219 -18.54 6.70 4.51
CA GLU A 219 -18.29 7.38 3.23
C GLU A 219 -16.84 7.89 3.11
N VAL A 220 -16.23 8.33 4.22
CA VAL A 220 -14.78 8.61 4.24
C VAL A 220 -14.00 7.33 3.93
N GLY A 221 -14.42 6.19 4.50
CA GLY A 221 -13.85 4.88 4.16
C GLY A 221 -13.94 4.55 2.67
N GLU A 222 -15.09 4.78 2.03
CA GLU A 222 -15.27 4.57 0.59
C GLU A 222 -14.35 5.47 -0.26
N LEU A 223 -14.20 6.75 0.11
CA LEU A 223 -13.33 7.70 -0.59
C LEU A 223 -11.86 7.26 -0.52
N VAL A 224 -11.41 6.88 0.67
CA VAL A 224 -10.05 6.39 0.93
C VAL A 224 -9.78 5.09 0.15
N LEU A 225 -10.68 4.11 0.25
CA LEU A 225 -10.53 2.83 -0.47
C LEU A 225 -10.46 3.05 -1.99
N ARG A 226 -11.24 4.00 -2.51
CA ARG A 226 -11.22 4.34 -3.94
C ARG A 226 -9.85 4.88 -4.38
N ASP A 227 -9.26 5.81 -3.64
CA ASP A 227 -7.94 6.36 -4.00
C ASP A 227 -6.85 5.29 -3.95
N ASN A 228 -6.82 4.50 -2.88
CA ASN A 228 -5.86 3.41 -2.67
C ASN A 228 -6.00 2.31 -3.74
N TYR A 229 -7.23 2.02 -4.18
CA TYR A 229 -7.48 1.06 -5.26
C TYR A 229 -6.88 1.53 -6.59
N PHE A 230 -7.13 2.79 -6.98
CA PHE A 230 -6.60 3.32 -8.24
C PHE A 230 -5.08 3.42 -8.26
N GLN A 231 -4.48 3.79 -7.13
CA GLN A 231 -3.03 3.81 -6.98
C GLN A 231 -2.41 2.41 -7.22
N THR A 232 -2.94 1.39 -6.54
CA THR A 232 -2.46 0.01 -6.66
C THR A 232 -2.73 -0.57 -8.06
N GLN A 233 -3.85 -0.19 -8.67
CA GLN A 233 -4.20 -0.57 -10.03
C GLN A 233 -3.19 0.00 -11.05
N ALA A 234 -2.81 1.27 -10.92
CA ALA A 234 -1.83 1.91 -11.81
C ALA A 234 -0.50 1.15 -11.82
N LEU A 235 0.00 0.78 -10.63
CA LEU A 235 1.22 -0.01 -10.47
C LEU A 235 1.08 -1.43 -11.07
N SER A 236 -0.06 -2.07 -10.83
CA SER A 236 -0.36 -3.41 -11.34
C SER A 236 -0.43 -3.45 -12.87
N LEU A 237 -1.06 -2.44 -13.48
CA LEU A 237 -1.15 -2.30 -14.94
C LEU A 237 0.23 -2.02 -15.54
N ALA A 238 1.02 -1.12 -14.95
CA ALA A 238 2.36 -0.81 -15.44
C ALA A 238 3.27 -2.05 -15.45
N ARG A 239 3.18 -2.91 -14.44
CA ARG A 239 3.93 -4.18 -14.36
C ARG A 239 3.65 -5.13 -15.54
N THR A 240 2.46 -5.08 -16.15
CA THR A 240 2.15 -5.96 -17.30
C THR A 240 2.95 -5.62 -18.55
N ARG A 241 3.57 -4.43 -18.60
CA ARG A 241 4.34 -3.93 -19.74
C ARG A 241 5.66 -3.28 -19.30
N THR A 242 6.34 -3.88 -18.32
CA THR A 242 7.54 -3.30 -17.68
C THR A 242 8.61 -2.81 -18.68
N ALA A 243 8.93 -3.60 -19.71
CA ALA A 243 9.94 -3.22 -20.71
C ALA A 243 9.57 -1.95 -21.51
N LEU A 244 8.28 -1.77 -21.80
CA LEU A 244 7.77 -0.62 -22.54
C LEU A 244 7.97 0.69 -21.75
N TRP A 245 7.93 0.61 -20.43
CA TRP A 245 7.97 1.78 -19.56
C TRP A 245 9.38 2.20 -19.14
N LEU A 246 10.39 1.34 -19.32
CA LEU A 246 11.74 1.59 -18.82
C LEU A 246 12.33 2.89 -19.34
N ASP A 247 12.26 3.17 -20.65
CA ASP A 247 12.87 4.39 -21.21
C ASP A 247 12.14 5.67 -20.76
N PRO A 248 10.80 5.77 -20.80
CA PRO A 248 10.08 6.89 -20.19
C PRO A 248 10.38 7.07 -18.69
N GLU A 249 10.46 5.98 -17.92
CA GLU A 249 10.75 5.99 -16.48
C GLU A 249 12.18 6.50 -16.22
N ALA A 250 13.16 6.05 -17.01
CA ALA A 250 14.54 6.52 -16.95
C ALA A 250 14.67 8.02 -17.23
N ARG A 251 13.97 8.54 -18.26
CA ARG A 251 13.98 9.98 -18.55
C ARG A 251 13.33 10.80 -17.45
N LEU A 252 12.22 10.33 -16.89
CA LEU A 252 11.58 10.98 -15.75
C LEU A 252 12.51 11.02 -14.53
N MET A 253 13.19 9.92 -14.19
CA MET A 253 14.16 9.90 -13.09
C MET A 253 15.25 10.96 -13.30
N ARG A 254 15.85 11.03 -14.49
CA ARG A 254 16.88 12.05 -14.80
C ARG A 254 16.34 13.47 -14.73
N HIS A 255 15.09 13.70 -15.14
CA HIS A 255 14.45 15.02 -15.01
C HIS A 255 14.27 15.42 -13.55
N LEU A 256 13.78 14.50 -12.71
CA LEU A 256 13.60 14.74 -11.28
C LEU A 256 14.93 14.95 -10.55
N GLU A 257 16.00 14.25 -10.95
CA GLU A 257 17.35 14.50 -10.43
C GLU A 257 17.88 15.88 -10.82
N ARG A 258 17.76 16.26 -12.11
CA ARG A 258 18.22 17.57 -12.60
C ARG A 258 17.48 18.74 -11.94
N SER A 259 16.22 18.53 -11.55
CA SER A 259 15.43 19.53 -10.82
C SER A 259 15.65 19.51 -9.31
N GLY A 260 16.58 18.68 -8.81
CA GLY A 260 16.91 18.56 -7.38
C GLY A 260 15.84 17.88 -6.54
N ARG A 261 14.88 17.20 -7.18
CA ARG A 261 13.74 16.56 -6.52
C ARG A 261 14.01 15.12 -6.14
N LEU A 262 14.80 14.39 -6.93
CA LEU A 262 15.08 12.98 -6.72
C LEU A 262 16.57 12.77 -6.46
N ASN A 263 16.88 11.86 -5.53
CA ASN A 263 18.21 11.27 -5.40
C ASN A 263 18.05 9.74 -5.54
N ARG A 264 18.41 9.19 -6.71
CA ARG A 264 18.23 7.76 -6.99
C ARG A 264 18.96 6.84 -5.99
N ALA A 265 20.12 7.26 -5.50
CA ALA A 265 20.91 6.44 -4.58
C ALA A 265 20.25 6.32 -3.20
N ILE A 266 19.64 7.40 -2.70
CA ILE A 266 18.88 7.39 -1.43
C ILE A 266 17.62 6.52 -1.56
N GLU A 267 16.99 6.57 -2.74
CA GLU A 267 15.74 5.87 -3.03
C GLU A 267 15.92 4.45 -3.56
N PHE A 268 17.16 3.96 -3.65
CA PHE A 268 17.51 2.65 -4.19
C PHE A 268 16.97 2.42 -5.61
N LEU A 269 16.91 3.47 -6.43
CA LEU A 269 16.54 3.41 -7.84
C LEU A 269 17.80 3.18 -8.71
N PRO A 270 17.65 2.51 -9.88
CA PRO A 270 18.81 2.09 -10.68
C PRO A 270 19.54 3.26 -11.32
N ALA A 271 20.88 3.19 -11.29
CA ALA A 271 21.75 4.05 -12.06
C ALA A 271 21.63 3.77 -13.57
N ASP A 272 22.25 4.61 -14.41
CA ASP A 272 22.12 4.50 -15.86
C ASP A 272 22.71 3.19 -16.40
N GLU A 273 23.81 2.70 -15.81
CA GLU A 273 24.42 1.42 -16.17
C GLU A 273 23.48 0.23 -15.92
N GLU A 274 22.78 0.23 -14.77
CA GLU A 274 21.80 -0.81 -14.42
C GLU A 274 20.56 -0.73 -15.32
N ILE A 275 20.12 0.48 -15.69
CA ILE A 275 19.05 0.67 -16.66
C ILE A 275 19.43 0.06 -18.02
N ASP A 276 20.67 0.23 -18.47
CA ASP A 276 21.16 -0.32 -19.73
C ASP A 276 21.19 -1.86 -19.70
N VAL A 277 21.63 -2.46 -18.58
CA VAL A 277 21.59 -3.91 -18.37
C VAL A 277 20.15 -4.44 -18.44
N ARG A 278 19.20 -3.77 -17.76
CA ARG A 278 17.78 -4.16 -17.79
C ARG A 278 17.16 -3.98 -19.17
N ARG A 279 17.54 -2.96 -19.93
CA ARG A 279 17.08 -2.76 -21.31
C ARG A 279 17.53 -3.93 -22.19
N ALA A 280 18.80 -4.32 -22.09
CA ALA A 280 19.36 -5.42 -22.88
C ALA A 280 18.69 -6.77 -22.58
N SER A 281 18.21 -6.99 -21.35
CA SER A 281 17.48 -8.20 -20.96
C SER A 281 15.96 -8.13 -21.18
N GLY A 282 15.44 -7.03 -21.73
CA GLY A 282 14.00 -6.81 -21.91
C GLY A 282 13.25 -6.62 -20.58
N GLY A 283 13.95 -6.24 -19.51
CA GLY A 283 13.39 -5.92 -18.20
C GLY A 283 13.01 -4.45 -18.04
N GLY A 284 12.81 -4.01 -16.80
CA GLY A 284 12.53 -2.62 -16.45
C GLY A 284 12.40 -2.42 -14.94
N LEU A 285 11.71 -1.37 -14.50
CA LEU A 285 11.51 -1.15 -13.07
C LEU A 285 10.54 -2.18 -12.48
N THR A 286 10.92 -2.72 -11.31
CA THR A 286 10.05 -3.51 -10.44
C THR A 286 8.92 -2.63 -9.89
N THR A 287 7.87 -3.26 -9.34
CA THR A 287 6.76 -2.52 -8.74
C THR A 287 7.19 -1.63 -7.55
N PRO A 288 8.07 -2.08 -6.63
CA PRO A 288 8.58 -1.23 -5.55
C PRO A 288 9.36 0.01 -6.04
N GLU A 289 10.19 -0.13 -7.07
CA GLU A 289 10.90 1.01 -7.68
C GLU A 289 9.90 1.99 -8.32
N ARG A 290 8.88 1.46 -9.01
CA ARG A 290 7.84 2.28 -9.63
C ARG A 290 6.94 2.98 -8.60
N ALA A 291 6.69 2.35 -7.46
CA ALA A 291 5.94 2.96 -6.35
C ALA A 291 6.65 4.22 -5.83
N VAL A 292 7.98 4.15 -5.67
CA VAL A 292 8.81 5.31 -5.32
C VAL A 292 8.71 6.38 -6.40
N LEU A 293 8.96 6.02 -7.67
CA LEU A 293 8.90 6.98 -8.78
C LEU A 293 7.52 7.65 -8.93
N MET A 294 6.44 6.91 -8.65
CA MET A 294 5.07 7.42 -8.63
C MET A 294 4.89 8.51 -7.57
N ALA A 295 5.42 8.32 -6.36
CA ALA A 295 5.36 9.34 -5.31
C ALA A 295 6.07 10.64 -5.75
N TYR A 296 7.28 10.53 -6.30
CA TYR A 296 8.02 11.68 -6.83
C TYR A 296 7.31 12.37 -8.00
N SER A 297 6.70 11.60 -8.90
CA SER A 297 5.89 12.18 -9.97
C SER A 297 4.68 12.94 -9.44
N LYS A 298 3.98 12.41 -8.43
CA LYS A 298 2.83 13.07 -7.80
C LYS A 298 3.25 14.35 -7.10
N MET A 299 4.34 14.34 -6.34
CA MET A 299 4.86 15.54 -5.66
C MET A 299 5.30 16.62 -6.64
N TRP A 300 6.02 16.26 -7.71
CA TRP A 300 6.40 17.21 -8.76
C TRP A 300 5.17 17.82 -9.43
N LEU A 301 4.20 16.98 -9.80
CA LEU A 301 2.98 17.45 -10.44
C LEU A 301 2.16 18.33 -9.50
N TYR A 302 2.01 17.94 -8.24
CA TYR A 302 1.36 18.74 -7.20
C TYR A 302 1.91 20.17 -7.16
N ASP A 303 3.24 20.33 -7.11
CA ASP A 303 3.87 21.66 -7.08
C ASP A 303 3.59 22.47 -8.34
N VAL A 304 3.61 21.83 -9.51
CA VAL A 304 3.26 22.49 -10.79
C VAL A 304 1.81 22.99 -10.76
N LEU A 305 0.87 22.18 -10.26
CA LEU A 305 -0.54 22.54 -10.20
C LEU A 305 -0.79 23.63 -9.15
N LEU A 306 -0.23 23.48 -7.95
CA LEU A 306 -0.39 24.44 -6.85
C LEU A 306 0.24 25.80 -7.19
N GLY A 307 1.36 25.81 -7.90
CA GLY A 307 2.04 27.02 -8.37
C GLY A 307 1.36 27.73 -9.55
N SER A 308 0.27 27.17 -10.08
CA SER A 308 -0.47 27.72 -11.21
C SER A 308 -1.80 28.35 -10.80
N ASP A 309 -2.52 28.93 -11.76
CA ASP A 309 -3.90 29.41 -11.58
C ASP A 309 -4.95 28.29 -11.75
N LEU A 310 -4.55 27.09 -12.19
CA LEU A 310 -5.46 25.97 -12.46
C LEU A 310 -6.42 25.66 -11.30
N PRO A 311 -6.00 25.62 -10.02
CA PRO A 311 -6.92 25.35 -8.92
C PRO A 311 -8.02 26.41 -8.73
N ASP A 312 -7.82 27.64 -9.24
CA ASP A 312 -8.83 28.72 -9.15
C ASP A 312 -9.76 28.76 -10.37
N GLN A 313 -9.46 27.99 -11.41
CA GLN A 313 -10.24 28.02 -12.65
C GLN A 313 -11.61 27.38 -12.41
N PRO A 314 -12.74 28.00 -12.83
CA PRO A 314 -14.08 27.54 -12.48
C PRO A 314 -14.32 26.04 -12.72
N PHE A 315 -13.91 25.54 -13.89
CA PHE A 315 -14.03 24.12 -14.24
C PHE A 315 -13.32 23.16 -13.28
N VAL A 316 -12.24 23.60 -12.61
CA VAL A 316 -11.50 22.83 -11.60
C VAL A 316 -12.05 23.09 -10.20
N ALA A 317 -12.26 24.36 -9.85
CA ALA A 317 -12.76 24.78 -8.54
C ALA A 317 -14.13 24.17 -8.20
N ASP A 318 -15.01 24.04 -9.20
CA ASP A 318 -16.33 23.42 -9.06
C ASP A 318 -16.26 21.92 -8.71
N GLY A 319 -15.10 21.28 -8.89
CA GLY A 319 -14.84 19.89 -8.52
C GLY A 319 -14.54 19.67 -7.04
N LEU A 320 -14.26 20.72 -6.27
CA LEU A 320 -13.87 20.62 -4.85
C LEU A 320 -14.87 19.84 -3.96
N PRO A 321 -16.20 19.96 -4.12
CA PRO A 321 -17.14 19.16 -3.33
C PRO A 321 -16.89 17.65 -3.41
N ALA A 322 -16.39 17.13 -4.55
CA ALA A 322 -16.15 15.69 -4.75
C ALA A 322 -15.04 15.11 -3.85
N TYR A 323 -14.23 15.95 -3.21
CA TYR A 323 -13.30 15.56 -2.15
C TYR A 323 -14.03 15.17 -0.85
N PHE A 324 -15.12 15.86 -0.55
CA PHE A 324 -15.84 15.73 0.72
C PHE A 324 -16.93 14.65 0.63
N PRO A 325 -17.32 14.03 1.77
CA PRO A 325 -18.50 13.17 1.84
C PRO A 325 -19.79 13.90 1.42
N ARG A 326 -20.73 13.20 0.78
CA ARG A 326 -22.00 13.74 0.27
C ARG A 326 -22.80 14.57 1.29
N PRO A 327 -22.87 14.22 2.61
CA PRO A 327 -23.54 15.05 3.58
C PRO A 327 -23.06 16.51 3.62
N LEU A 328 -21.77 16.75 3.33
CA LEU A 328 -21.21 18.11 3.32
C LEU A 328 -21.53 18.89 2.06
N HIS A 329 -21.85 18.22 0.95
CA HIS A 329 -22.15 18.88 -0.33
C HIS A 329 -23.35 19.81 -0.20
N THR A 330 -24.36 19.40 0.58
CA THR A 330 -25.56 20.21 0.83
C THR A 330 -25.42 21.05 2.09
N ARG A 331 -24.99 20.46 3.21
CA ARG A 331 -24.91 21.14 4.52
C ARG A 331 -23.83 22.23 4.58
N CYS A 332 -22.82 22.15 3.73
CA CYS A 332 -21.69 23.08 3.70
C CYS A 332 -21.45 23.65 2.29
N ALA A 333 -22.47 23.69 1.43
CA ALA A 333 -22.36 24.14 0.04
C ALA A 333 -21.73 25.54 -0.11
N THR A 334 -22.05 26.45 0.80
CA THR A 334 -21.52 27.83 0.83
C THR A 334 -20.15 27.93 1.50
N SER A 335 -19.79 26.97 2.36
CA SER A 335 -18.54 26.94 3.11
C SER A 335 -17.41 26.22 2.37
N ILE A 336 -17.73 25.21 1.55
CA ILE A 336 -16.75 24.44 0.76
C ILE A 336 -15.87 25.35 -0.12
N PRO A 337 -16.41 26.31 -0.90
CA PRO A 337 -15.58 27.23 -1.71
C PRO A 337 -14.66 28.14 -0.88
N ARG A 338 -14.96 28.31 0.42
CA ARG A 338 -14.19 29.09 1.39
C ARG A 338 -13.15 28.25 2.14
N HIS A 339 -13.01 26.96 1.84
CA HIS A 339 -12.03 26.10 2.49
C HIS A 339 -10.61 26.68 2.32
N THR A 340 -9.88 26.82 3.42
CA THR A 340 -8.56 27.47 3.42
C THR A 340 -7.53 26.71 2.61
N LEU A 341 -7.66 25.38 2.53
CA LEU A 341 -6.80 24.50 1.74
C LEU A 341 -7.40 24.08 0.39
N ARG A 342 -8.36 24.85 -0.16
CA ARG A 342 -9.05 24.45 -1.41
C ARG A 342 -8.08 24.19 -2.56
N ARG A 343 -7.00 24.97 -2.66
CA ARG A 343 -6.04 24.90 -3.77
C ARG A 343 -5.20 23.64 -3.64
N GLU A 344 -4.75 23.34 -2.44
CA GLU A 344 -3.97 22.17 -2.06
C GLU A 344 -4.78 20.89 -2.30
N ILE A 345 -6.05 20.86 -1.86
CA ILE A 345 -6.95 19.72 -2.09
C ILE A 345 -7.11 19.48 -3.59
N LEU A 346 -7.44 20.51 -4.37
CA LEU A 346 -7.63 20.39 -5.82
C LEU A 346 -6.34 19.96 -6.53
N ALA A 347 -5.20 20.54 -6.19
CA ALA A 347 -3.91 20.15 -6.75
C ALA A 347 -3.60 18.67 -6.47
N THR A 348 -3.80 18.20 -5.25
CA THR A 348 -3.62 16.79 -4.87
C THR A 348 -4.58 15.87 -5.63
N MET A 349 -5.87 16.19 -5.65
CA MET A 349 -6.88 15.41 -6.38
C MET A 349 -6.52 15.25 -7.86
N HIS A 350 -6.13 16.34 -8.52
CA HIS A 350 -5.81 16.31 -9.95
C HIS A 350 -4.48 15.62 -10.24
N ALA A 351 -3.46 15.80 -9.39
CA ALA A 351 -2.20 15.08 -9.50
C ALA A 351 -2.42 13.56 -9.35
N ASN A 352 -3.15 13.14 -8.31
CA ASN A 352 -3.49 11.73 -8.07
C ASN A 352 -4.31 11.15 -9.22
N ALA A 353 -5.41 11.81 -9.61
CA ALA A 353 -6.28 11.31 -10.67
C ALA A 353 -5.54 11.14 -12.00
N LEU A 354 -4.66 12.07 -12.35
CA LEU A 354 -3.89 12.00 -13.60
C LEU A 354 -2.84 10.90 -13.56
N VAL A 355 -2.03 10.83 -12.50
CA VAL A 355 -0.98 9.81 -12.37
C VAL A 355 -1.58 8.41 -12.26
N ASN A 356 -2.61 8.22 -11.44
CA ASN A 356 -3.26 6.92 -11.25
C ASN A 356 -3.91 6.40 -12.56
N ARG A 357 -4.40 7.31 -13.42
CA ARG A 357 -5.10 6.92 -14.66
C ARG A 357 -4.20 6.81 -15.87
N ALA A 358 -3.30 7.79 -16.07
CA ALA A 358 -2.49 7.90 -17.28
C ALA A 358 -1.07 7.33 -17.11
N GLY A 359 -0.65 7.09 -15.87
CA GLY A 359 0.64 6.50 -15.53
C GLY A 359 1.67 7.51 -15.07
N VAL A 360 2.69 6.99 -14.37
CA VAL A 360 3.75 7.73 -13.68
C VAL A 360 4.50 8.71 -14.60
N THR A 361 4.69 8.37 -15.86
CA THR A 361 5.51 9.16 -16.79
C THR A 361 4.68 10.07 -17.69
N PHE A 362 3.36 10.04 -17.61
CA PHE A 362 2.48 10.63 -18.63
C PHE A 362 2.76 12.11 -18.88
N VAL A 363 2.73 12.94 -17.83
CA VAL A 363 2.88 14.39 -17.98
C VAL A 363 4.26 14.75 -18.54
N HIS A 364 5.31 14.18 -17.96
CA HIS A 364 6.68 14.40 -18.40
C HIS A 364 6.89 13.95 -19.85
N ARG A 365 6.44 12.74 -20.21
CA ARG A 365 6.58 12.19 -21.57
C ARG A 365 5.85 13.05 -22.59
N MET A 366 4.61 13.45 -22.31
CA MET A 366 3.84 14.31 -23.22
C MET A 366 4.47 15.69 -23.37
N ALA A 367 5.03 16.26 -22.30
CA ALA A 367 5.76 17.51 -22.36
C ALA A 367 7.02 17.39 -23.25
N GLU A 368 7.80 16.31 -23.10
CA GLU A 368 8.96 16.04 -23.97
C GLU A 368 8.56 15.86 -25.44
N GLU A 369 7.52 15.10 -25.73
CA GLU A 369 7.10 14.76 -27.10
C GLU A 369 6.48 15.95 -27.84
N THR A 370 5.82 16.86 -27.13
CA THR A 370 5.08 17.98 -27.74
C THR A 370 5.80 19.33 -27.61
N GLY A 371 6.78 19.43 -26.72
CA GLY A 371 7.40 20.70 -26.33
C GLY A 371 6.48 21.60 -25.50
N ALA A 372 5.33 21.10 -25.05
CA ALA A 372 4.41 21.85 -24.22
C ALA A 372 4.84 21.87 -22.75
N GLU A 373 4.51 22.95 -22.05
CA GLU A 373 4.67 23.03 -20.59
C GLU A 373 3.82 21.95 -19.88
N PRO A 374 4.28 21.38 -18.74
CA PRO A 374 3.53 20.37 -18.00
C PRO A 374 2.08 20.77 -17.68
N LEU A 375 1.85 22.04 -17.35
CA LEU A 375 0.51 22.58 -17.08
C LEU A 375 -0.41 22.50 -18.31
N ALA A 376 0.11 22.74 -19.51
CA ALA A 376 -0.66 22.64 -20.74
C ALA A 376 -1.07 21.19 -21.04
N VAL A 377 -0.19 20.22 -20.74
CA VAL A 377 -0.51 18.79 -20.82
C VAL A 377 -1.65 18.42 -19.86
N VAL A 378 -1.61 18.93 -18.62
CA VAL A 378 -2.67 18.70 -17.64
C VAL A 378 -3.99 19.27 -18.12
N TRP A 379 -4.00 20.52 -18.59
CA TRP A 379 -5.18 21.14 -19.19
C TRP A 379 -5.76 20.32 -20.34
N ALA A 380 -4.93 19.91 -21.29
CA ALA A 380 -5.35 19.08 -22.42
C ALA A 380 -5.95 17.75 -21.93
N SER A 381 -5.35 17.13 -20.90
CA SER A 381 -5.87 15.90 -20.32
C SER A 381 -7.21 16.11 -19.62
N LEU A 382 -7.41 17.22 -18.91
CA LEU A 382 -8.68 17.54 -18.25
C LEU A 382 -9.80 17.77 -19.27
N VAL A 383 -9.53 18.55 -20.32
CA VAL A 383 -10.47 18.78 -21.41
C VAL A 383 -10.81 17.46 -22.11
N ALA A 384 -9.81 16.64 -22.45
CA ALA A 384 -10.05 15.34 -23.07
C ALA A 384 -10.92 14.43 -22.19
N ARG A 385 -10.65 14.37 -20.87
CA ARG A 385 -11.45 13.59 -19.93
C ARG A 385 -12.90 14.05 -19.88
N ALA A 386 -13.14 15.36 -19.85
CA ALA A 386 -14.49 15.93 -19.83
C ALA A 386 -15.24 15.69 -21.15
N VAL A 387 -14.61 16.01 -22.29
CA VAL A 387 -15.23 15.90 -23.62
C VAL A 387 -15.55 14.44 -23.97
N TYR A 388 -14.63 13.52 -23.71
CA TYR A 388 -14.84 12.10 -23.99
C TYR A 388 -15.51 11.33 -22.84
N ARG A 389 -15.90 12.02 -21.76
CA ARG A 389 -16.52 11.43 -20.55
C ARG A 389 -15.73 10.24 -20.00
N LEU A 390 -14.41 10.35 -19.99
CA LEU A 390 -13.52 9.24 -19.64
C LEU A 390 -13.69 8.80 -18.18
N ASP A 391 -14.20 9.66 -17.32
CA ASP A 391 -14.42 9.36 -15.90
C ASP A 391 -15.64 8.45 -15.67
N ALA A 392 -16.56 8.39 -16.64
CA ALA A 392 -17.71 7.47 -16.62
C ALA A 392 -17.38 6.07 -17.17
N LEU A 393 -16.21 5.91 -17.81
CA LEU A 393 -15.77 4.60 -18.27
C LEU A 393 -15.33 3.77 -17.06
N PRO A 394 -15.95 2.61 -16.82
CA PRO A 394 -15.54 1.74 -15.72
C PRO A 394 -14.05 1.43 -15.87
N VAL A 395 -13.26 1.75 -14.84
CA VAL A 395 -11.86 1.29 -14.74
C VAL A 395 -11.80 -0.18 -14.31
N HIS A 396 -12.88 -0.94 -14.55
CA HIS A 396 -12.94 -2.37 -14.36
C HIS A 396 -12.43 -3.09 -15.63
N LEU A 397 -11.13 -2.94 -15.89
CA LEU A 397 -10.39 -3.89 -16.75
C LEU A 397 -9.92 -5.13 -15.96
N ALA A 398 -10.31 -5.28 -14.69
CA ALA A 398 -9.86 -6.37 -13.82
C ALA A 398 -10.71 -7.67 -13.92
N GLY A 399 -11.74 -7.72 -14.77
CA GLY A 399 -12.68 -8.86 -14.83
C GLY A 399 -12.40 -9.95 -15.86
N ALA A 400 -11.33 -9.87 -16.66
CA ALA A 400 -11.11 -10.79 -17.79
C ALA A 400 -9.68 -11.38 -17.86
N ILE A 401 -9.04 -11.58 -16.71
CA ILE A 401 -7.85 -12.44 -16.61
C ILE A 401 -8.06 -13.33 -15.37
N ALA A 402 -8.87 -14.37 -15.55
CA ALA A 402 -8.89 -15.56 -14.70
C ALA A 402 -8.45 -16.74 -15.57
#